data_AF-A0A7W1VW71-F1
#
_entry.id   AF-A0A7W1VW71-F1
#
_cell.length_a   1.000
_cell.length_b   1.000
_cell.length_c   1.000
_cell.angle_alpha   90.00
_cell.angle_beta   90.00
_cell.angle_gamma   90.00
#
_symmetry.space_group_name_H-M   'P 1'
#
loop_
_entity.id
_entity.type
_entity.pdbx_description
1 polymer ?
#
loop_
_entity_poly.entity_id
_entity_poly.type
_entity_poly.pdbx_seq_one_letter_code
_entity_poly.pdbx_strand_id
1 'polypeptide(L)'
;MKLVTTTTILICAAAWLAALTQSTHAASIIFDDFNVNEGHFTSVPTHSGSTSGLAASSTADRVTTDSPLEGAGHQKLVLNATTEGNVVRLRHLSGGGTPGNNTAFVTSSAEDGWIGVYVKTTSPGWTVQIWIEGPSNNGSIEKAVIADGEWHLYEWNLDDHTGGPDGWGAIAGILGGSATVDDGSHTIDSILFRNPSAPATSTIFMDFVAKSDSGSVANLLSDPCINTSGVVVSGPVSTNSNQVLVSGVSAAATSIIVYQDSGAGMQNIGSLASGLVEGVNSVTVSGLVKGAIVSATQTINSQESCVSPTGPIVGGGANPSLLVAFGIRETSSTGPIGEPGSTASSSIHFLGASTRFGSAPGDGHVLQPSTEWQTVTLQRGVDPSIGWNGVVTDMQDSISGDWGILDAITFAIDDATDTGPYDLYIDTLQNGTTVFQDFESAEVGTLNSFWQPNFAGQSQSAVLDSPNSSLVSGNAAFSGTKSLRVQFQWSGLDNNKVVRLSTLNPPNGLTNPQVNLNEPITIRFLLLPVGETLPPTTPTLSHSVNGNEITFTWTGAFDLQEASSVTGSWTSISGTSGHQVQTTGTAKFYRLISQ
;
A
#
# COMPACT_ATOMS: atom_id res chain seq x y z
N MET A 1 -9.97 44.72 63.82
CA MET A 1 -8.78 43.85 63.73
C MET A 1 -9.12 42.72 62.76
N LYS A 2 -8.39 42.64 61.61
CA LYS A 2 -8.19 41.50 60.65
C LYS A 2 -9.21 40.33 60.66
N LEU A 3 -9.63 39.70 59.55
CA LEU A 3 -9.37 39.74 58.11
C LEU A 3 -10.29 38.63 57.49
N VAL A 4 -10.86 38.88 56.30
CA VAL A 4 -11.30 37.93 55.24
C VAL A 4 -12.30 36.80 55.56
N THR A 5 -13.46 36.85 54.89
CA THR A 5 -13.98 35.72 54.08
C THR A 5 -14.68 36.28 52.84
N THR A 6 -14.22 35.83 51.68
CA THR A 6 -14.66 36.18 50.33
C THR A 6 -15.98 35.46 50.03
N THR A 7 -17.01 36.18 49.56
CA THR A 7 -18.20 35.57 48.94
C THR A 7 -18.46 36.24 47.60
N THR A 8 -18.46 35.40 46.59
CA THR A 8 -18.42 35.68 45.15
C THR A 8 -19.71 36.34 44.67
N ILE A 9 -19.55 37.39 43.87
CA ILE A 9 -20.59 38.17 43.21
C ILE A 9 -21.08 37.39 41.97
N LEU A 10 -22.40 37.11 41.90
CA LEU A 10 -23.09 36.79 40.65
C LEU A 10 -23.26 38.07 39.84
N ILE A 11 -22.56 38.19 38.71
CA ILE A 11 -22.92 39.09 37.61
C ILE A 11 -23.31 38.22 36.43
N CYS A 12 -24.57 38.29 36.03
CA CYS A 12 -25.07 37.80 34.75
C CYS A 12 -24.42 38.62 33.63
N ALA A 13 -23.35 38.10 33.04
CA ALA A 13 -22.94 38.46 31.70
C ALA A 13 -23.60 37.47 30.74
N ALA A 14 -24.67 37.91 30.06
CA ALA A 14 -25.12 37.26 28.84
C ALA A 14 -24.07 37.55 27.75
N ALA A 15 -22.99 36.78 27.75
CA ALA A 15 -22.09 36.71 26.63
C ALA A 15 -22.85 36.03 25.49
N TRP A 16 -23.14 36.79 24.45
CA TRP A 16 -23.38 36.26 23.11
C TRP A 16 -22.16 35.41 22.72
N LEU A 17 -22.23 34.12 23.01
CA LEU A 17 -21.38 33.14 22.37
C LEU A 17 -22.03 32.88 21.01
N ALA A 18 -21.69 33.72 20.02
CA ALA A 18 -21.73 33.25 18.65
C ALA A 18 -20.71 32.11 18.60
N ALA A 19 -21.19 30.89 18.81
CA ALA A 19 -20.46 29.72 18.38
C ALA A 19 -20.29 29.88 16.87
N LEU A 20 -19.15 30.43 16.45
CA LEU A 20 -18.57 30.11 15.16
C LEU A 20 -18.33 28.60 15.22
N THR A 21 -19.36 27.84 14.89
CA THR A 21 -19.17 26.51 14.34
C THR A 21 -18.35 26.74 13.08
N GLN A 22 -17.02 26.66 13.19
CA GLN A 22 -16.22 26.29 12.04
C GLN A 22 -16.74 24.91 11.66
N SER A 23 -17.56 24.87 10.61
CA SER A 23 -17.76 23.64 9.85
C SER A 23 -16.37 23.10 9.58
N THR A 24 -16.12 21.88 10.00
CA THR A 24 -14.97 21.11 9.59
C THR A 24 -15.15 20.85 8.09
N HIS A 25 -14.76 21.80 7.26
CA HIS A 25 -14.65 21.60 5.82
C HIS A 25 -13.58 20.54 5.58
N ALA A 26 -13.81 19.63 4.63
CA ALA A 26 -12.75 18.74 4.21
C ALA A 26 -11.61 19.55 3.56
N ALA A 27 -10.42 18.99 3.55
CA ALA A 27 -9.23 19.67 3.05
C ALA A 27 -9.36 19.92 1.53
N SER A 28 -8.95 21.10 1.07
CA SER A 28 -8.78 21.41 -0.35
C SER A 28 -7.91 20.35 -1.03
N ILE A 29 -8.25 19.98 -2.27
CA ILE A 29 -7.59 18.90 -3.00
C ILE A 29 -6.89 19.50 -4.22
N ILE A 30 -5.60 19.27 -4.35
CA ILE A 30 -4.86 19.54 -5.58
C ILE A 30 -4.76 18.20 -6.30
N PHE A 31 -5.49 18.06 -7.42
CA PHE A 31 -5.50 16.82 -8.19
C PHE A 31 -4.20 16.69 -8.99
N ASP A 32 -3.80 17.77 -9.66
CA ASP A 32 -2.61 17.81 -10.49
C ASP A 32 -2.03 19.24 -10.50
N ASP A 33 -0.80 19.37 -10.01
CA ASP A 33 -0.03 20.62 -9.94
C ASP A 33 1.09 20.70 -10.99
N PHE A 34 1.36 19.59 -11.69
CA PHE A 34 2.40 19.43 -12.69
C PHE A 34 3.81 19.84 -12.24
N ASN A 35 4.06 19.94 -10.93
CA ASN A 35 5.32 20.45 -10.41
C ASN A 35 6.46 19.45 -10.55
N VAL A 36 6.14 18.16 -10.50
CA VAL A 36 7.13 17.07 -10.55
C VAL A 36 6.98 16.20 -11.80
N ASN A 37 5.74 15.91 -12.21
CA ASN A 37 5.41 15.03 -13.33
C ASN A 37 4.08 15.46 -13.97
N GLU A 38 3.59 14.73 -14.97
CA GLU A 38 2.31 15.01 -15.65
C GLU A 38 1.06 14.64 -14.84
N GLY A 39 1.25 14.17 -13.60
CA GLY A 39 0.19 13.73 -12.72
C GLY A 39 -0.66 12.63 -13.38
N HIS A 40 -1.97 12.80 -13.35
CA HIS A 40 -2.94 11.89 -13.93
C HIS A 40 -3.14 12.11 -15.45
N PHE A 41 -2.62 13.19 -16.03
CA PHE A 41 -2.88 13.61 -17.41
C PHE A 41 -1.80 13.19 -18.42
N THR A 42 -1.30 11.95 -18.29
CA THR A 42 -0.18 11.41 -19.10
C THR A 42 -0.57 10.93 -20.50
N SER A 43 -1.86 11.01 -20.86
CA SER A 43 -2.37 10.47 -22.11
C SER A 43 -2.15 11.43 -23.29
N VAL A 44 -1.65 10.91 -24.41
CA VAL A 44 -1.55 11.69 -25.65
C VAL A 44 -2.93 12.21 -26.08
N PRO A 45 -3.05 13.39 -26.73
CA PRO A 45 -4.35 14.02 -27.02
C PRO A 45 -5.35 13.12 -27.78
N THR A 46 -4.85 12.21 -28.63
CA THR A 46 -5.66 11.29 -29.44
C THR A 46 -6.02 9.98 -28.73
N HIS A 47 -5.67 9.80 -27.45
CA HIS A 47 -5.91 8.55 -26.72
C HIS A 47 -7.40 8.25 -26.52
N SER A 48 -8.19 9.28 -26.20
CA SER A 48 -9.63 9.10 -25.99
C SER A 48 -10.35 8.78 -27.31
N GLY A 49 -11.15 7.71 -27.32
CA GLY A 49 -12.03 7.39 -28.44
C GLY A 49 -13.10 8.46 -28.74
N SER A 50 -13.28 9.43 -27.84
CA SER A 50 -14.20 10.56 -28.02
C SER A 50 -13.51 11.86 -28.47
N THR A 51 -12.17 11.87 -28.54
CA THR A 51 -11.40 12.94 -29.20
C THR A 51 -11.68 12.90 -30.72
N SER A 52 -11.85 14.07 -31.33
CA SER A 52 -12.12 14.17 -32.78
C SER A 52 -11.47 15.41 -33.39
N GLY A 53 -11.07 15.32 -34.66
CA GLY A 53 -10.50 16.44 -35.41
C GLY A 53 -9.01 16.74 -35.11
N LEU A 54 -8.36 15.95 -34.24
CA LEU A 54 -6.93 16.06 -33.94
C LEU A 54 -6.09 15.04 -34.72
N ALA A 55 -4.95 15.49 -35.23
CA ALA A 55 -3.94 14.65 -35.84
C ALA A 55 -3.12 13.92 -34.76
N ALA A 56 -2.60 12.74 -35.10
CA ALA A 56 -1.74 11.93 -34.24
C ALA A 56 -0.40 12.61 -33.88
N SER A 57 -0.05 13.71 -34.56
CA SER A 57 1.10 14.55 -34.23
C SER A 57 0.85 15.51 -33.04
N SER A 58 -0.36 15.51 -32.47
CA SER A 58 -0.66 16.31 -31.28
C SER A 58 0.04 15.72 -30.06
N THR A 59 0.57 16.56 -29.18
CA THR A 59 1.28 16.13 -27.96
C THR A 59 0.68 16.74 -26.70
N ALA A 60 0.91 16.05 -25.59
CA ALA A 60 0.62 16.49 -24.24
C ALA A 60 1.89 16.17 -23.44
N ASP A 61 2.57 17.19 -22.94
CA ASP A 61 3.85 17.05 -22.26
C ASP A 61 3.93 18.06 -21.10
N ARG A 62 4.47 17.64 -19.94
CA ARG A 62 4.90 18.58 -18.89
C ARG A 62 6.07 19.45 -19.35
N VAL A 63 5.99 20.75 -19.09
CA VAL A 63 7.03 21.74 -19.42
C VAL A 63 7.37 22.62 -18.21
N THR A 64 8.65 22.98 -18.07
CA THR A 64 9.17 23.77 -16.93
C THR A 64 9.75 25.14 -17.33
N THR A 65 9.63 25.54 -18.60
CA THR A 65 10.28 26.75 -19.14
C THR A 65 9.33 27.89 -19.48
N ASP A 66 8.02 27.63 -19.58
CA ASP A 66 7.06 28.56 -20.19
C ASP A 66 6.23 29.35 -19.15
N SER A 67 6.84 29.72 -18.01
CA SER A 67 6.21 30.43 -16.87
C SER A 67 4.93 29.72 -16.36
N PRO A 68 5.09 28.67 -15.53
CA PRO A 68 3.94 28.00 -14.92
C PRO A 68 3.13 28.99 -14.05
N LEU A 69 1.87 28.67 -13.78
CA LEU A 69 1.04 29.50 -12.91
C LEU A 69 1.62 29.50 -11.49
N GLU A 70 2.01 28.31 -11.03
CA GLU A 70 2.59 28.05 -9.73
C GLU A 70 3.77 27.05 -9.86
N GLY A 71 4.59 26.97 -8.83
CA GLY A 71 5.66 25.98 -8.75
C GLY A 71 6.61 25.89 -9.96
N ALA A 72 6.90 24.66 -10.40
CA ALA A 72 8.01 24.33 -11.30
C ALA A 72 7.61 23.85 -12.70
N GLY A 73 6.35 23.46 -12.92
CA GLY A 73 5.92 22.91 -14.20
C GLY A 73 4.43 23.10 -14.45
N HIS A 74 4.02 22.88 -15.70
CA HIS A 74 2.62 22.89 -16.15
C HIS A 74 2.46 21.93 -17.33
N GLN A 75 1.23 21.56 -17.66
CA GLN A 75 0.94 20.70 -18.81
C GLN A 75 0.81 21.54 -20.08
N LYS A 76 1.53 21.15 -21.14
CA LYS A 76 1.46 21.77 -22.47
C LYS A 76 0.81 20.84 -23.47
N LEU A 77 -0.26 21.32 -24.08
CA LEU A 77 -0.99 20.63 -25.14
C LEU A 77 -0.68 21.30 -26.47
N VAL A 78 -0.05 20.57 -27.38
CA VAL A 78 0.14 20.99 -28.78
C VAL A 78 -0.90 20.25 -29.62
N LEU A 79 -1.91 20.98 -30.05
CA LEU A 79 -3.11 20.44 -30.71
C LEU A 79 -3.07 20.74 -32.20
N ASN A 80 -2.81 19.72 -33.01
CA ASN A 80 -2.74 19.83 -34.45
C ASN A 80 -4.08 19.39 -35.05
N ALA A 81 -4.79 20.29 -35.71
CA ALA A 81 -6.02 19.94 -36.40
C ALA A 81 -5.71 19.03 -37.61
N THR A 82 -6.53 18.00 -37.86
CA THR A 82 -6.40 17.20 -39.09
C THR A 82 -6.66 18.03 -40.34
N THR A 83 -7.49 19.06 -40.21
CA THR A 83 -7.81 20.03 -41.26
C THR A 83 -8.13 21.35 -40.59
N GLU A 84 -7.43 22.41 -40.98
CA GLU A 84 -7.67 23.76 -40.48
C GLU A 84 -9.11 24.20 -40.73
N GLY A 85 -9.70 24.88 -39.76
CA GLY A 85 -11.06 25.41 -39.81
C GLY A 85 -12.16 24.41 -39.43
N ASN A 86 -11.83 23.13 -39.22
CA ASN A 86 -12.78 22.11 -38.76
C ASN A 86 -13.04 22.19 -37.25
N VAL A 87 -14.14 21.56 -36.83
CA VAL A 87 -14.44 21.33 -35.42
C VAL A 87 -13.41 20.36 -34.84
N VAL A 88 -12.77 20.79 -33.76
CA VAL A 88 -11.82 19.99 -32.98
C VAL A 88 -12.37 19.81 -31.57
N ARG A 89 -12.18 18.61 -31.03
CA ARG A 89 -12.54 18.26 -29.66
C ARG A 89 -11.47 17.35 -29.07
N LEU A 90 -10.87 17.80 -27.99
CA LEU A 90 -10.02 17.02 -27.12
C LEU A 90 -10.82 16.58 -25.89
N ARG A 91 -10.74 15.30 -25.54
CA ARG A 91 -11.02 14.79 -24.20
C ARG A 91 -9.70 14.32 -23.61
N HIS A 92 -9.04 15.16 -22.83
CA HIS A 92 -7.77 14.85 -22.21
C HIS A 92 -8.06 14.05 -20.94
N LEU A 93 -7.72 12.75 -20.96
CA LEU A 93 -8.11 11.82 -19.92
C LEU A 93 -7.16 11.91 -18.73
N SER A 94 -7.76 11.99 -17.54
CA SER A 94 -7.14 11.74 -16.26
C SER A 94 -7.08 10.22 -16.02
N GLY A 95 -5.97 9.72 -15.50
CA GLY A 95 -5.78 8.31 -15.16
C GLY A 95 -5.93 7.35 -16.34
N GLY A 96 -5.80 7.85 -17.57
CA GLY A 96 -6.09 7.11 -18.80
C GLY A 96 -7.57 6.78 -19.02
N GLY A 97 -8.49 7.46 -18.32
CA GLY A 97 -9.94 7.20 -18.35
C GLY A 97 -10.36 6.03 -17.46
N THR A 98 -9.52 5.63 -16.50
CA THR A 98 -9.85 4.61 -15.49
C THR A 98 -10.03 5.29 -14.12
N PRO A 99 -11.24 5.32 -13.54
CA PRO A 99 -11.51 6.00 -12.28
C PRO A 99 -10.57 5.60 -11.13
N GLY A 100 -10.22 4.32 -11.05
CA GLY A 100 -9.33 3.80 -10.00
C GLY A 100 -7.90 4.33 -10.03
N ASN A 101 -7.51 5.01 -11.12
CA ASN A 101 -6.22 5.68 -11.23
C ASN A 101 -6.29 7.15 -10.82
N ASN A 102 -7.47 7.71 -10.54
CA ASN A 102 -7.67 9.12 -10.22
C ASN A 102 -7.74 9.37 -8.71
N THR A 103 -7.47 10.60 -8.30
CA THR A 103 -7.72 11.04 -6.93
C THR A 103 -9.23 11.22 -6.70
N ALA A 104 -9.76 10.50 -5.72
CA ALA A 104 -11.17 10.59 -5.34
C ALA A 104 -11.42 11.78 -4.40
N PHE A 105 -12.59 12.40 -4.53
CA PHE A 105 -13.11 13.41 -3.62
C PHE A 105 -14.57 13.11 -3.26
N VAL A 106 -15.07 13.67 -2.17
CA VAL A 106 -16.45 13.41 -1.69
C VAL A 106 -17.25 14.71 -1.71
N THR A 107 -18.48 14.62 -2.23
CA THR A 107 -19.54 15.62 -2.07
C THR A 107 -20.58 15.14 -1.06
N SER A 108 -21.30 16.06 -0.46
CA SER A 108 -22.18 15.82 0.68
C SER A 108 -23.36 16.80 0.67
N SER A 109 -24.30 16.61 1.59
CA SER A 109 -25.42 17.53 1.73
C SER A 109 -25.03 18.92 2.27
N ALA A 110 -23.75 19.14 2.58
CA ALA A 110 -23.18 20.43 3.00
C ALA A 110 -22.61 21.17 1.78
N GLU A 111 -22.09 22.38 1.98
CA GLU A 111 -21.41 23.11 0.90
C GLU A 111 -20.06 22.43 0.60
N ASP A 112 -19.92 21.93 -0.63
CA ASP A 112 -18.75 21.18 -1.10
C ASP A 112 -17.77 22.04 -1.91
N GLY A 113 -18.19 23.23 -2.34
CA GLY A 113 -17.34 24.28 -2.88
C GLY A 113 -17.09 24.19 -4.39
N TRP A 114 -15.87 24.52 -4.82
CA TRP A 114 -15.53 24.77 -6.22
C TRP A 114 -14.45 23.83 -6.72
N ILE A 115 -14.53 23.43 -7.99
CA ILE A 115 -13.53 22.62 -8.70
C ILE A 115 -13.13 23.31 -9.99
N GLY A 116 -11.84 23.29 -10.35
CA GLY A 116 -11.37 24.06 -11.50
C GLY A 116 -9.96 23.74 -11.97
N VAL A 117 -9.57 24.45 -13.02
CA VAL A 117 -8.27 24.36 -13.68
C VAL A 117 -7.87 25.74 -14.19
N TYR A 118 -6.58 26.06 -14.11
CA TYR A 118 -6.05 27.24 -14.78
C TYR A 118 -5.63 26.91 -16.20
N VAL A 119 -6.00 27.78 -17.14
CA VAL A 119 -5.68 27.60 -18.56
C VAL A 119 -5.08 28.89 -19.12
N LYS A 120 -4.03 28.74 -19.92
CA LYS A 120 -3.37 29.82 -20.67
C LYS A 120 -3.28 29.45 -22.14
N THR A 121 -3.59 30.37 -23.03
CA THR A 121 -3.39 30.18 -24.47
C THR A 121 -3.34 31.51 -25.21
N THR A 122 -2.73 31.53 -26.39
CA THR A 122 -2.89 32.59 -27.40
C THR A 122 -3.73 32.12 -28.60
N SER A 123 -4.21 30.88 -28.58
CA SER A 123 -5.00 30.26 -29.65
C SER A 123 -6.49 30.57 -29.41
N PRO A 124 -7.16 31.34 -30.28
CA PRO A 124 -8.53 31.78 -30.04
C PRO A 124 -9.57 30.70 -30.32
N GLY A 125 -10.79 30.90 -29.80
CA GLY A 125 -11.97 30.10 -30.15
C GLY A 125 -12.11 28.78 -29.40
N TRP A 126 -11.29 28.55 -28.38
CA TRP A 126 -11.38 27.36 -27.54
C TRP A 126 -12.37 27.54 -26.39
N THR A 127 -13.00 26.44 -25.98
CA THR A 127 -13.77 26.32 -24.75
C THR A 127 -13.21 25.22 -23.87
N VAL A 128 -13.53 25.25 -22.57
CA VAL A 128 -13.10 24.26 -21.58
C VAL A 128 -14.28 23.74 -20.75
N GLN A 129 -14.24 22.45 -20.43
CA GLN A 129 -15.16 21.75 -19.52
C GLN A 129 -14.38 20.71 -18.70
N ILE A 130 -14.91 20.33 -17.53
CA ILE A 130 -14.47 19.18 -16.73
C ILE A 130 -15.56 18.12 -16.75
N TRP A 131 -15.16 16.86 -16.78
CA TRP A 131 -16.03 15.71 -16.59
C TRP A 131 -15.66 14.97 -15.31
N ILE A 132 -16.64 14.79 -14.43
CA ILE A 132 -16.49 14.00 -13.20
C ILE A 132 -17.38 12.76 -13.27
N GLU A 133 -16.88 11.67 -12.68
CA GLU A 133 -17.57 10.39 -12.54
C GLU A 133 -17.78 10.05 -11.08
N GLY A 134 -18.97 9.55 -10.74
CA GLY A 134 -19.36 9.21 -9.38
C GLY A 134 -20.80 8.66 -9.31
N PRO A 135 -21.52 8.86 -8.19
CA PRO A 135 -22.94 8.53 -8.06
C PRO A 135 -23.80 9.06 -9.21
N SER A 136 -23.45 10.25 -9.71
CA SER A 136 -23.91 10.82 -10.96
C SER A 136 -22.72 11.10 -11.87
N ASN A 137 -22.98 11.11 -13.18
CA ASN A 137 -22.02 11.52 -14.18
C ASN A 137 -22.33 12.97 -14.60
N ASN A 138 -21.34 13.85 -14.54
CA ASN A 138 -21.56 15.28 -14.67
C ASN A 138 -20.51 15.94 -15.55
N GLY A 139 -20.99 16.65 -16.57
CA GLY A 139 -20.19 17.57 -17.35
C GLY A 139 -20.38 18.98 -16.84
N SER A 140 -19.30 19.72 -16.64
CA SER A 140 -19.42 21.11 -16.27
C SER A 140 -19.99 21.94 -17.44
N ILE A 141 -20.61 23.09 -17.16
CA ILE A 141 -21.07 24.00 -18.22
C ILE A 141 -19.88 24.60 -18.98
N GLU A 142 -19.99 24.68 -20.30
CA GLU A 142 -18.91 25.13 -21.19
C GLU A 142 -18.51 26.60 -20.93
N LYS A 143 -17.21 26.85 -20.73
CA LYS A 143 -16.64 28.19 -20.57
C LYS A 143 -15.69 28.52 -21.72
N ALA A 144 -15.79 29.74 -22.26
CA ALA A 144 -14.91 30.21 -23.32
C ALA A 144 -13.52 30.51 -22.77
N VAL A 145 -12.48 29.95 -23.39
CA VAL A 145 -11.09 30.18 -23.01
C VAL A 145 -10.62 31.52 -23.56
N ILE A 146 -10.11 32.38 -22.69
CA ILE A 146 -9.53 33.67 -23.00
C ILE A 146 -8.15 33.43 -23.63
N ALA A 147 -7.97 33.92 -24.86
CA ALA A 147 -6.76 33.72 -25.66
C ALA A 147 -5.84 34.96 -25.65
N ASP A 148 -5.53 35.49 -24.47
CA ASP A 148 -4.70 36.68 -24.28
C ASP A 148 -3.26 36.35 -23.87
N GLY A 149 -2.92 35.08 -23.71
CA GLY A 149 -1.60 34.63 -23.28
C GLY A 149 -1.38 34.68 -21.77
N GLU A 150 -2.40 35.02 -20.98
CA GLU A 150 -2.36 35.02 -19.52
C GLU A 150 -3.03 33.76 -18.95
N TRP A 151 -2.73 33.44 -17.68
CA TRP A 151 -3.39 32.37 -16.95
C TRP A 151 -4.76 32.84 -16.42
N HIS A 152 -5.80 32.07 -16.72
CA HIS A 152 -7.17 32.32 -16.22
C HIS A 152 -7.73 31.08 -15.54
N LEU A 153 -8.46 31.26 -14.45
CA LEU A 153 -9.17 30.19 -13.75
C LEU A 153 -10.50 29.88 -14.44
N TYR A 154 -10.76 28.60 -14.66
CA TYR A 154 -12.05 28.07 -15.09
C TYR A 154 -12.51 27.06 -14.04
N GLU A 155 -13.56 27.44 -13.31
CA GLU A 155 -14.07 26.66 -12.18
C GLU A 155 -15.59 26.55 -12.18
N TRP A 156 -16.09 25.56 -11.46
CA TRP A 156 -17.51 25.24 -11.35
C TRP A 156 -17.87 24.94 -9.90
N ASN A 157 -19.08 25.33 -9.52
CA ASN A 157 -19.61 25.14 -8.18
C ASN A 157 -20.23 23.74 -8.07
N LEU A 158 -19.71 22.91 -7.17
CA LEU A 158 -20.22 21.55 -6.93
C LEU A 158 -21.63 21.56 -6.34
N ASP A 159 -22.00 22.66 -5.67
CA ASP A 159 -23.31 22.87 -5.06
C ASP A 159 -24.34 23.53 -6.00
N ASP A 160 -23.97 23.81 -7.26
CA ASP A 160 -24.94 24.33 -8.23
C ASP A 160 -25.83 23.22 -8.79
N HIS A 161 -27.08 23.17 -8.28
CA HIS A 161 -28.12 22.24 -8.74
C HIS A 161 -28.99 22.78 -9.89
N THR A 162 -28.67 23.96 -10.44
CA THR A 162 -29.53 24.67 -11.41
C THR A 162 -29.09 24.51 -12.86
N GLY A 163 -27.87 24.03 -13.10
CA GLY A 163 -27.23 24.04 -14.42
C GLY A 163 -26.89 25.46 -14.89
N GLY A 164 -26.59 26.37 -13.95
CA GLY A 164 -26.20 27.75 -14.22
C GLY A 164 -24.83 27.86 -14.91
N PRO A 165 -24.33 29.10 -15.16
CA PRO A 165 -23.05 29.33 -15.84
C PRO A 165 -21.83 28.66 -15.18
N ASP A 166 -21.91 28.41 -13.88
CA ASP A 166 -20.89 27.75 -13.07
C ASP A 166 -21.29 26.32 -12.66
N GLY A 167 -22.39 25.81 -13.19
CA GLY A 167 -22.97 24.53 -12.80
C GLY A 167 -22.63 23.38 -13.72
N TRP A 168 -23.53 22.39 -13.72
CA TRP A 168 -23.32 21.10 -14.37
C TRP A 168 -24.40 20.78 -15.40
N GLY A 169 -24.14 19.79 -16.24
CA GLY A 169 -25.02 19.35 -17.30
C GLY A 169 -24.39 18.26 -18.17
N ALA A 170 -24.85 18.18 -19.42
CA ALA A 170 -24.35 17.23 -20.40
C ALA A 170 -23.17 17.79 -21.20
N ILE A 171 -22.23 16.92 -21.56
CA ILE A 171 -21.19 17.23 -22.55
C ILE A 171 -21.72 16.83 -23.93
N ALA A 172 -22.27 17.83 -24.64
CA ALA A 172 -22.95 17.62 -25.91
C ALA A 172 -22.12 16.78 -26.90
N GLY A 173 -22.68 15.66 -27.37
CA GLY A 173 -22.06 14.76 -28.35
C GLY A 173 -20.98 13.82 -27.81
N ILE A 174 -20.79 13.72 -26.49
CA ILE A 174 -19.91 12.71 -25.87
C ILE A 174 -20.70 11.87 -24.87
N LEU A 175 -21.18 12.48 -23.78
CA LEU A 175 -21.80 11.79 -22.64
C LEU A 175 -23.00 12.61 -22.14
N GLY A 176 -24.09 11.91 -21.77
CA GLY A 176 -25.20 12.54 -21.07
C GLY A 176 -24.80 12.81 -19.62
N GLY A 177 -25.18 13.95 -19.05
CA GLY A 177 -24.82 14.32 -17.69
C GLY A 177 -25.96 15.01 -16.95
N SER A 178 -25.86 15.04 -15.63
CA SER A 178 -26.86 15.65 -14.73
C SER A 178 -26.55 17.13 -14.48
N ALA A 179 -27.61 17.93 -14.26
CA ALA A 179 -27.50 19.32 -13.82
C ALA A 179 -27.16 19.46 -12.32
N THR A 180 -27.10 18.33 -11.62
CA THR A 180 -26.81 18.23 -10.19
C THR A 180 -25.74 17.17 -9.99
N VAL A 181 -24.69 17.50 -9.23
CA VAL A 181 -23.70 16.52 -8.75
C VAL A 181 -24.31 15.85 -7.52
N ASP A 182 -24.59 14.56 -7.61
CA ASP A 182 -25.16 13.81 -6.50
C ASP A 182 -24.09 13.54 -5.43
N ASP A 183 -24.48 13.60 -4.15
CA ASP A 183 -23.61 13.33 -3.01
C ASP A 183 -22.93 11.96 -3.11
N GLY A 184 -21.63 11.93 -2.82
CA GLY A 184 -20.84 10.70 -2.71
C GLY A 184 -19.44 10.86 -3.27
N SER A 185 -18.79 9.74 -3.60
CA SER A 185 -17.41 9.72 -4.07
C SER A 185 -17.31 9.96 -5.58
N HIS A 186 -16.52 10.95 -5.98
CA HIS A 186 -16.28 11.35 -7.36
C HIS A 186 -14.81 11.28 -7.73
N THR A 187 -14.52 11.24 -9.02
CA THR A 187 -13.18 11.43 -9.61
C THR A 187 -13.26 12.32 -10.84
N ILE A 188 -12.21 13.09 -11.13
CA ILE A 188 -12.05 13.75 -12.45
C ILE A 188 -11.69 12.67 -13.46
N ASP A 189 -12.49 12.51 -14.51
CA ASP A 189 -12.14 11.61 -15.62
C ASP A 189 -11.47 12.39 -16.76
N SER A 190 -11.89 13.62 -17.04
CA SER A 190 -11.26 14.39 -18.11
C SER A 190 -11.46 15.90 -18.02
N ILE A 191 -10.52 16.61 -18.66
CA ILE A 191 -10.67 18.01 -19.04
C ILE A 191 -10.82 18.07 -20.55
N LEU A 192 -11.83 18.78 -21.02
CA LEU A 192 -12.22 18.82 -22.41
C LEU A 192 -11.96 20.19 -22.99
N PHE A 193 -11.41 20.21 -24.20
CA PHE A 193 -11.23 21.42 -24.99
C PHE A 193 -11.94 21.29 -26.33
N ARG A 194 -12.72 22.31 -26.73
CA ARG A 194 -13.41 22.31 -28.03
C ARG A 194 -13.11 23.59 -28.78
N ASN A 195 -13.01 23.48 -30.10
CA ASN A 195 -12.93 24.63 -30.98
C ASN A 195 -13.79 24.36 -32.22
N PRO A 196 -14.83 25.16 -32.50
CA PRO A 196 -15.71 24.94 -33.65
C PRO A 196 -15.03 25.24 -35.00
N SER A 197 -13.89 25.94 -35.00
CA SER A 197 -13.11 26.23 -36.20
C SER A 197 -11.63 26.40 -35.84
N ALA A 198 -10.95 25.27 -35.60
CA ALA A 198 -9.60 25.28 -35.04
C ALA A 198 -8.54 25.76 -36.06
N PRO A 199 -7.55 26.56 -35.63
CA PRO A 199 -6.33 26.80 -36.39
C PRO A 199 -5.59 25.49 -36.71
N ALA A 200 -4.67 25.52 -37.67
CA ALA A 200 -3.85 24.34 -38.03
C ALA A 200 -3.12 23.74 -36.80
N THR A 201 -2.57 24.60 -35.93
CA THR A 201 -1.98 24.23 -34.65
C THR A 201 -2.44 25.21 -33.58
N SER A 202 -2.87 24.68 -32.44
CA SER A 202 -3.14 25.45 -31.22
C SER A 202 -2.21 24.97 -30.10
N THR A 203 -1.81 25.89 -29.23
CA THR A 203 -1.08 25.55 -28.00
C THR A 203 -1.92 26.00 -26.81
N ILE A 204 -2.26 25.05 -25.94
CA ILE A 204 -3.01 25.29 -24.71
C ILE A 204 -2.14 24.81 -23.56
N PHE A 205 -2.01 25.62 -22.53
CA PHE A 205 -1.36 25.25 -21.29
C PHE A 205 -2.42 25.09 -20.22
N MET A 206 -2.30 24.06 -19.38
CA MET A 206 -3.13 23.89 -18.20
C MET A 206 -2.25 23.67 -16.98
N ASP A 207 -2.71 24.17 -15.85
CA ASP A 207 -1.99 24.12 -14.59
C ASP A 207 -2.99 24.08 -13.42
N PHE A 208 -2.53 23.62 -12.26
CA PHE A 208 -3.24 23.68 -10.99
C PHE A 208 -4.71 23.24 -11.04
N VAL A 209 -4.92 21.93 -11.28
CA VAL A 209 -6.25 21.30 -11.23
C VAL A 209 -6.59 21.02 -9.77
N ALA A 210 -7.61 21.67 -9.23
CA ALA A 210 -7.89 21.62 -7.79
C ALA A 210 -9.38 21.77 -7.44
N LYS A 211 -9.72 21.36 -6.21
CA LYS A 211 -10.99 21.58 -5.51
C LYS A 211 -10.73 22.38 -4.24
N SER A 212 -11.60 23.35 -3.97
CA SER A 212 -11.65 24.13 -2.75
C SER A 212 -13.02 23.97 -2.08
N ASP A 213 -13.02 23.57 -0.82
CA ASP A 213 -14.24 23.38 -0.01
C ASP A 213 -14.78 24.71 0.55
N SER A 214 -14.04 25.81 0.38
CA SER A 214 -14.40 27.13 0.90
C SER A 214 -14.14 28.22 -0.15
N GLY A 215 -15.08 28.34 -1.08
CA GLY A 215 -15.03 29.32 -2.16
C GLY A 215 -14.08 28.96 -3.30
N SER A 216 -13.74 29.96 -4.11
CA SER A 216 -13.00 29.80 -5.37
C SER A 216 -11.67 29.05 -5.21
N VAL A 217 -11.33 28.23 -6.21
CA VAL A 217 -10.02 27.57 -6.35
C VAL A 217 -8.87 28.58 -6.35
N ALA A 218 -9.09 29.84 -6.78
CA ALA A 218 -8.08 30.88 -6.75
C ALA A 218 -7.56 31.17 -5.33
N ASN A 219 -8.36 30.93 -4.30
CA ASN A 219 -7.95 31.15 -2.91
C ASN A 219 -6.83 30.19 -2.51
N LEU A 220 -6.73 29.01 -3.13
CA LEU A 220 -5.69 28.03 -2.83
C LEU A 220 -4.30 28.54 -3.21
N LEU A 221 -4.17 29.28 -4.31
CA LEU A 221 -2.89 29.88 -4.73
C LEU A 221 -2.39 30.98 -3.79
N SER A 222 -3.26 31.50 -2.93
CA SER A 222 -2.86 32.41 -1.86
C SER A 222 -2.36 31.68 -0.62
N ASP A 223 -2.54 30.35 -0.55
CA ASP A 223 -1.98 29.52 0.50
C ASP A 223 -0.47 29.36 0.24
N PRO A 224 0.39 29.92 1.10
CA PRO A 224 1.82 29.84 0.95
C PRO A 224 2.34 28.41 1.12
N CYS A 225 1.53 27.36 1.16
CA CYS A 225 2.05 26.00 1.19
C CYS A 225 2.11 25.29 -0.17
N ILE A 226 1.47 25.84 -1.21
CA ILE A 226 1.25 25.13 -2.48
C ILE A 226 2.47 25.16 -3.41
N ASN A 227 3.25 26.25 -3.45
CA ASN A 227 4.41 26.35 -4.36
C ASN A 227 5.62 25.49 -3.92
N THR A 228 5.46 24.66 -2.88
CA THR A 228 6.50 23.75 -2.40
C THR A 228 5.98 22.33 -2.50
N SER A 229 6.62 21.51 -3.33
CA SER A 229 6.24 20.11 -3.51
C SER A 229 6.22 19.37 -2.17
N GLY A 230 5.19 18.56 -1.93
CA GLY A 230 5.10 17.73 -0.73
C GLY A 230 6.21 16.68 -0.61
N VAL A 231 6.25 16.02 0.54
CA VAL A 231 7.09 14.85 0.82
C VAL A 231 6.22 13.74 1.41
N VAL A 232 6.69 12.51 1.35
CA VAL A 232 5.93 11.36 1.85
C VAL A 232 6.66 10.67 3.00
N VAL A 233 5.90 10.23 3.98
CA VAL A 233 6.42 9.41 5.08
C VAL A 233 6.43 7.95 4.66
N SER A 234 7.59 7.31 4.76
CA SER A 234 7.76 5.88 4.49
C SER A 234 7.84 5.09 5.79
N GLY A 235 7.21 3.92 5.82
CA GLY A 235 7.28 3.03 6.98
C GLY A 235 8.63 2.28 7.09
N PRO A 236 8.86 1.60 8.22
CA PRO A 236 7.88 1.36 9.28
C PRO A 236 7.68 2.56 10.21
N VAL A 237 6.44 2.80 10.63
CA VAL A 237 6.08 3.83 11.61
C VAL A 237 5.41 3.17 12.82
N SER A 238 6.05 3.21 13.97
CA SER A 238 5.58 2.54 15.18
C SER A 238 5.91 3.31 16.45
N THR A 239 5.23 3.01 17.56
CA THR A 239 5.53 3.65 18.86
C THR A 239 6.95 3.39 19.38
N ASN A 240 7.62 2.34 18.88
CA ASN A 240 9.00 2.01 19.22
C ASN A 240 10.02 2.76 18.33
N SER A 241 9.57 3.47 17.29
CA SER A 241 10.44 4.24 16.41
C SER A 241 10.74 5.62 17.00
N ASN A 242 12.02 6.01 16.99
CA ASN A 242 12.45 7.39 17.31
C ASN A 242 12.84 8.19 16.05
N GLN A 243 12.66 7.58 14.88
CA GLN A 243 12.96 8.17 13.58
C GLN A 243 11.85 7.84 12.59
N VAL A 244 11.60 8.77 11.68
CA VAL A 244 10.69 8.61 10.54
C VAL A 244 11.47 8.87 9.26
N LEU A 245 11.30 8.00 8.27
CA LEU A 245 11.87 8.20 6.94
C LEU A 245 10.95 9.08 6.11
N VAL A 246 11.52 10.15 5.56
CA VAL A 246 10.81 11.11 4.69
C VAL A 246 11.45 11.06 3.31
N SER A 247 10.64 10.71 2.31
CA SER A 247 11.05 10.51 0.92
C SER A 247 10.51 11.63 0.02
N GLY A 248 11.16 11.86 -1.13
CA GLY A 248 10.78 12.92 -2.07
C GLY A 248 11.34 14.29 -1.72
N VAL A 249 12.34 14.36 -0.85
CA VAL A 249 12.96 15.62 -0.42
C VAL A 249 13.78 16.23 -1.57
N SER A 250 13.53 17.49 -1.88
CA SER A 250 14.24 18.25 -2.91
C SER A 250 15.68 18.59 -2.49
N ALA A 251 16.60 18.64 -3.45
CA ALA A 251 17.95 19.17 -3.22
C ALA A 251 17.95 20.64 -2.74
N ALA A 252 16.88 21.39 -2.99
CA ALA A 252 16.71 22.78 -2.55
C ALA A 252 16.05 22.91 -1.16
N ALA A 253 15.70 21.78 -0.51
CA ALA A 253 15.09 21.80 0.80
C ALA A 253 16.03 22.36 1.86
N THR A 254 15.49 23.22 2.72
CA THR A 254 16.20 23.86 3.83
C THR A 254 15.78 23.29 5.18
N SER A 255 14.57 22.72 5.27
CA SER A 255 14.14 21.96 6.43
C SER A 255 13.09 20.91 6.07
N ILE A 256 12.91 19.93 6.94
CA ILE A 256 11.83 18.94 6.95
C ILE A 256 11.16 19.02 8.30
N ILE A 257 9.82 18.97 8.34
CA ILE A 257 9.05 18.86 9.57
C ILE A 257 8.17 17.62 9.47
N VAL A 258 8.13 16.83 10.55
CA VAL A 258 7.25 15.66 10.68
C VAL A 258 6.13 16.00 11.64
N TYR A 259 4.92 15.67 11.22
CA TYR A 259 3.69 15.90 11.95
C TYR A 259 3.01 14.57 12.30
N GLN A 260 2.26 14.56 13.40
CA GLN A 260 1.27 13.51 13.67
C GLN A 260 -0.08 14.10 14.04
N ASP A 261 -1.16 13.42 13.67
CA ASP A 261 -2.50 13.68 14.16
C ASP A 261 -2.99 12.50 15.02
N SER A 262 -3.26 12.78 16.29
CA SER A 262 -3.82 11.83 17.27
C SER A 262 -5.28 12.11 17.62
N GLY A 263 -5.99 12.86 16.76
CA GLY A 263 -7.37 13.30 16.94
C GLY A 263 -7.51 14.78 17.31
N ALA A 264 -6.43 15.56 17.23
CA ALA A 264 -6.39 16.99 17.57
C ALA A 264 -5.85 17.86 16.41
N GLY A 265 -5.74 17.29 15.21
CA GLY A 265 -5.08 17.90 14.06
C GLY A 265 -3.57 17.63 14.07
N MET A 266 -2.93 17.96 12.95
CA MET A 266 -1.50 17.74 12.74
C MET A 266 -0.64 18.58 13.70
N GLN A 267 0.19 17.90 14.50
CA GLN A 267 1.12 18.48 15.46
C GLN A 267 2.56 18.13 15.08
N ASN A 268 3.46 19.11 15.09
CA ASN A 268 4.89 18.88 14.86
C ASN A 268 5.47 17.99 15.96
N ILE A 269 6.15 16.91 15.56
CA ILE A 269 6.80 15.94 16.45
C ILE A 269 8.30 15.77 16.18
N GLY A 270 8.84 16.45 15.18
CA GLY A 270 10.25 16.35 14.80
C GLY A 270 10.59 17.24 13.62
N SER A 271 11.86 17.62 13.51
CA SER A 271 12.36 18.39 12.38
C SER A 271 13.81 18.10 12.08
N LEU A 272 14.21 18.36 10.84
CA LEU A 272 15.59 18.27 10.35
C LEU A 272 15.91 19.52 9.54
N ALA A 273 16.89 20.31 9.97
CA ALA A 273 17.28 21.58 9.31
C ALA A 273 18.75 21.61 8.86
N SER A 274 19.50 20.52 9.07
CA SER A 274 20.90 20.42 8.70
C SER A 274 21.24 18.99 8.27
N GLY A 275 22.16 18.84 7.32
CA GLY A 275 22.56 17.51 6.82
C GLY A 275 21.49 16.86 5.94
N LEU A 276 20.59 17.66 5.35
CA LEU A 276 19.61 17.17 4.39
C LEU A 276 20.31 16.62 3.16
N VAL A 277 19.78 15.52 2.64
CA VAL A 277 20.17 14.94 1.36
C VAL A 277 18.96 14.96 0.40
N GLU A 278 19.22 15.04 -0.90
CA GLU A 278 18.16 14.84 -1.89
C GLU A 278 17.60 13.42 -1.80
N GLY A 279 16.29 13.26 -1.92
CA GLY A 279 15.59 11.98 -1.86
C GLY A 279 15.09 11.63 -0.46
N VAL A 280 15.82 10.77 0.27
CA VAL A 280 15.35 10.15 1.52
C VAL A 280 16.14 10.67 2.73
N ASN A 281 15.44 11.15 3.74
CA ASN A 281 16.02 11.64 4.99
C ASN A 281 15.44 10.91 6.19
N SER A 282 16.25 10.69 7.24
CA SER A 282 15.77 10.22 8.54
C SER A 282 15.59 11.42 9.47
N VAL A 283 14.35 11.64 9.92
CA VAL A 283 14.00 12.71 10.86
C VAL A 283 13.79 12.12 12.23
N THR A 284 14.49 12.65 13.24
CA THR A 284 14.27 12.24 14.63
C THR A 284 12.94 12.82 15.11
N VAL A 285 12.11 11.97 15.73
CA VAL A 285 10.79 12.34 16.26
C VAL A 285 10.68 11.99 17.74
N SER A 286 9.80 12.69 18.45
CA SER A 286 9.46 12.39 19.84
C SER A 286 8.00 11.97 19.98
N GLY A 287 7.76 10.80 20.56
CA GLY A 287 6.44 10.40 21.03
C GLY A 287 5.43 10.08 19.93
N LEU A 288 5.77 9.11 19.06
CA LEU A 288 4.79 8.54 18.12
C LEU A 288 3.67 7.85 18.91
N VAL A 289 2.43 8.25 18.63
CA VAL A 289 1.23 7.75 19.33
C VAL A 289 0.56 6.69 18.47
N LYS A 290 0.34 5.47 19.01
CA LYS A 290 -0.38 4.39 18.30
C LYS A 290 -1.73 4.90 17.78
N GLY A 291 -2.02 4.61 16.50
CA GLY A 291 -3.24 5.03 15.82
C GLY A 291 -3.19 6.44 15.22
N ALA A 292 -2.13 7.22 15.49
CA ALA A 292 -1.98 8.53 14.87
C ALA A 292 -1.62 8.42 13.39
N ILE A 293 -2.03 9.41 12.59
CA ILE A 293 -1.60 9.56 11.19
C ILE A 293 -0.31 10.38 11.19
N VAL A 294 0.72 9.94 10.46
CA VAL A 294 2.00 10.65 10.34
C VAL A 294 2.18 11.22 8.94
N SER A 295 2.57 12.48 8.87
CA SER A 295 2.78 13.25 7.65
C SER A 295 4.07 14.06 7.76
N ALA A 296 4.58 14.57 6.64
CA ALA A 296 5.77 15.40 6.64
C ALA A 296 5.67 16.50 5.59
N THR A 297 6.44 17.56 5.82
CA THR A 297 6.61 18.69 4.91
C THR A 297 8.08 18.96 4.66
N GLN A 298 8.37 19.72 3.63
CA GLN A 298 9.69 20.32 3.42
C GLN A 298 9.58 21.83 3.23
N THR A 299 10.65 22.56 3.50
CA THR A 299 10.74 24.00 3.25
C THR A 299 11.68 24.31 2.10
N ILE A 300 11.18 24.96 1.05
CA ILE A 300 11.98 25.44 -0.09
C ILE A 300 11.77 26.95 -0.19
N ASN A 301 12.84 27.72 -0.39
CA ASN A 301 12.75 29.19 -0.51
C ASN A 301 11.98 29.88 0.64
N SER A 302 12.13 29.39 1.88
CA SER A 302 11.40 29.85 3.08
C SER A 302 9.90 29.57 3.09
N GLN A 303 9.42 28.73 2.17
CA GLN A 303 8.04 28.32 2.03
C GLN A 303 7.91 26.84 2.41
N GLU A 304 7.07 26.51 3.39
CA GLU A 304 6.82 25.12 3.81
C GLU A 304 5.71 24.50 2.96
N SER A 305 5.87 23.27 2.49
CA SER A 305 4.82 22.54 1.75
C SER A 305 3.58 22.27 2.60
N CYS A 306 2.44 22.04 1.97
CA CYS A 306 1.21 21.72 2.70
C CYS A 306 1.34 20.42 3.50
N VAL A 307 0.83 20.41 4.73
CA VAL A 307 0.79 19.20 5.56
C VAL A 307 -0.34 18.30 5.05
N SER A 308 0.00 17.12 4.52
CA SER A 308 -1.02 16.14 4.11
C SER A 308 -1.81 15.64 5.33
N PRO A 309 -3.16 15.64 5.32
CA PRO A 309 -3.98 15.05 6.38
C PRO A 309 -3.98 13.51 6.34
N THR A 310 -3.41 12.91 5.30
CA THR A 310 -3.28 11.45 5.13
C THR A 310 -1.82 11.02 5.25
N GLY A 311 -1.60 9.76 5.61
CA GLY A 311 -0.27 9.16 5.75
C GLY A 311 -0.31 7.83 6.50
N PRO A 312 0.85 7.20 6.75
CA PRO A 312 0.91 5.95 7.51
C PRO A 312 0.34 6.11 8.92
N ILE A 313 -0.39 5.08 9.37
CA ILE A 313 -0.89 4.98 10.74
C ILE A 313 0.22 4.39 11.61
N VAL A 314 0.54 5.07 12.73
CA VAL A 314 1.49 4.57 13.73
C VAL A 314 0.97 3.26 14.31
N GLY A 315 1.70 2.18 14.08
CA GLY A 315 1.40 0.89 14.71
C GLY A 315 1.94 0.82 16.14
N GLY A 316 1.46 -0.13 16.92
CA GLY A 316 1.95 -0.36 18.29
C GLY A 316 3.38 -0.88 18.30
N GLY A 317 3.84 -1.50 17.21
CA GLY A 317 5.19 -1.99 17.08
C GLY A 317 5.49 -3.19 17.96
N ALA A 318 4.49 -3.98 18.37
CA ALA A 318 4.70 -5.24 19.10
C ALA A 318 4.60 -6.48 18.20
N ASN A 319 4.36 -6.28 16.88
CA ASN A 319 3.84 -7.27 15.94
C ASN A 319 2.55 -7.90 16.51
N PRO A 320 1.35 -7.38 16.24
CA PRO A 320 0.11 -8.01 16.72
C PRO A 320 -0.13 -9.37 16.03
N SER A 321 -1.16 -10.12 16.43
CA SER A 321 -1.47 -11.41 15.81
C SER A 321 -1.85 -11.29 14.32
N LEU A 322 -1.73 -12.42 13.60
CA LEU A 322 -2.12 -12.58 12.21
C LEU A 322 -3.03 -13.80 12.04
N LEU A 323 -4.00 -13.72 11.13
CA LEU A 323 -4.70 -14.90 10.64
C LEU A 323 -3.90 -15.52 9.49
N VAL A 324 -3.76 -16.85 9.52
CA VAL A 324 -3.04 -17.62 8.50
C VAL A 324 -4.00 -18.57 7.78
N ALA A 325 -3.95 -18.53 6.45
CA ALA A 325 -4.59 -19.50 5.57
C ALA A 325 -3.66 -19.87 4.41
N PHE A 326 -3.80 -21.06 3.85
CA PHE A 326 -3.05 -21.49 2.67
C PHE A 326 -3.90 -21.30 1.42
N GLY A 327 -3.39 -20.50 0.48
CA GLY A 327 -4.01 -20.32 -0.84
C GLY A 327 -3.76 -21.56 -1.68
N ILE A 328 -4.79 -22.36 -1.92
CA ILE A 328 -4.72 -23.58 -2.72
C ILE A 328 -5.41 -23.33 -4.05
N ARG A 329 -4.63 -23.34 -5.14
CA ARG A 329 -5.17 -23.33 -6.50
C ARG A 329 -5.47 -24.74 -6.95
N GLU A 330 -6.65 -24.95 -7.52
CA GLU A 330 -7.00 -26.23 -8.13
C GLU A 330 -6.09 -26.54 -9.31
N THR A 331 -5.73 -27.80 -9.50
CA THR A 331 -4.85 -28.18 -10.60
C THR A 331 -5.24 -29.53 -11.18
N SER A 332 -4.92 -29.73 -12.46
CA SER A 332 -5.02 -31.02 -13.12
C SER A 332 -3.76 -31.88 -12.95
N SER A 333 -2.71 -31.33 -12.33
CA SER A 333 -1.47 -32.07 -12.11
C SER A 333 -1.63 -33.12 -11.00
N THR A 334 -0.79 -34.15 -11.01
CA THR A 334 -0.89 -35.31 -10.09
C THR A 334 0.41 -35.59 -9.34
N GLY A 335 1.18 -34.54 -9.06
CA GLY A 335 2.45 -34.60 -8.36
C GLY A 335 3.67 -34.72 -9.26
N PRO A 336 4.85 -34.98 -8.67
CA PRO A 336 5.07 -35.17 -7.22
C PRO A 336 5.01 -33.86 -6.41
N ILE A 337 4.99 -33.97 -5.08
CA ILE A 337 5.00 -32.83 -4.14
C ILE A 337 6.21 -31.93 -4.41
N GLY A 338 6.01 -30.62 -4.42
CA GLY A 338 7.06 -29.61 -4.61
C GLY A 338 7.37 -29.27 -6.08
N GLU A 339 7.01 -30.13 -7.04
CA GLU A 339 7.19 -29.84 -8.47
C GLU A 339 6.19 -28.79 -8.97
N PRO A 340 6.51 -28.02 -10.02
CA PRO A 340 5.60 -27.03 -10.58
C PRO A 340 4.27 -27.63 -11.05
N GLY A 341 3.16 -27.07 -10.60
CA GLY A 341 1.81 -27.49 -11.00
C GLY A 341 1.25 -26.69 -12.18
N SER A 342 0.23 -27.25 -12.83
CA SER A 342 -0.51 -26.57 -13.90
C SER A 342 -1.40 -25.46 -13.33
N THR A 343 -1.15 -24.22 -13.75
CA THR A 343 -1.95 -23.04 -13.35
C THR A 343 -3.16 -22.80 -14.26
N ALA A 344 -3.62 -23.82 -14.99
CA ALA A 344 -4.73 -23.70 -15.94
C ALA A 344 -6.07 -23.36 -15.26
N SER A 345 -6.27 -23.77 -14.00
CA SER A 345 -7.45 -23.36 -13.23
C SER A 345 -7.27 -21.95 -12.68
N SER A 346 -8.33 -21.15 -12.77
CA SER A 346 -8.42 -19.87 -12.09
C SER A 346 -8.92 -20.00 -10.65
N SER A 347 -9.51 -21.13 -10.26
CA SER A 347 -10.08 -21.34 -8.93
C SER A 347 -9.02 -21.49 -7.85
N ILE A 348 -9.09 -20.65 -6.83
CA ILE A 348 -8.24 -20.67 -5.64
C ILE A 348 -9.12 -20.61 -4.41
N HIS A 349 -8.72 -21.32 -3.38
CA HIS A 349 -9.41 -21.43 -2.11
C HIS A 349 -8.46 -21.10 -0.96
N PHE A 350 -8.99 -20.58 0.13
CA PHE A 350 -8.30 -20.53 1.41
C PHE A 350 -8.55 -21.84 2.14
N LEU A 351 -7.52 -22.66 2.31
CA LEU A 351 -7.52 -23.77 3.25
C LEU A 351 -7.18 -23.23 4.64
N GLY A 352 -7.97 -23.63 5.64
CA GLY A 352 -7.88 -23.16 7.02
C GLY A 352 -8.87 -22.05 7.39
N ALA A 353 -9.74 -21.61 6.48
CA ALA A 353 -10.72 -20.54 6.72
C ALA A 353 -12.14 -20.97 6.29
N SER A 354 -13.16 -20.50 7.00
CA SER A 354 -14.58 -20.76 6.70
C SER A 354 -15.35 -19.51 6.27
N THR A 355 -14.75 -18.33 6.46
CA THR A 355 -15.34 -17.02 6.17
C THR A 355 -14.36 -16.12 5.40
N ARG A 356 -14.88 -15.03 4.83
CA ARG A 356 -14.10 -14.08 4.03
C ARG A 356 -14.55 -12.64 4.29
N PHE A 357 -13.62 -11.72 4.52
CA PHE A 357 -13.86 -10.28 4.55
C PHE A 357 -13.25 -9.64 3.30
N GLY A 358 -14.08 -9.33 2.30
CA GLY A 358 -13.60 -8.86 1.01
C GLY A 358 -12.75 -9.93 0.32
N SER A 359 -11.46 -9.65 0.14
CA SER A 359 -10.45 -10.57 -0.44
C SER A 359 -9.62 -11.31 0.61
N ALA A 360 -9.80 -11.03 1.90
CA ALA A 360 -9.07 -11.63 3.02
C ALA A 360 -9.84 -12.82 3.64
N PRO A 361 -9.16 -13.87 4.14
CA PRO A 361 -9.81 -14.84 5.02
C PRO A 361 -10.34 -14.11 6.28
N GLY A 362 -11.58 -14.39 6.68
CA GLY A 362 -12.23 -13.74 7.83
C GLY A 362 -11.99 -14.44 9.16
N ASP A 363 -11.46 -15.66 9.09
CA ASP A 363 -11.08 -16.53 10.20
C ASP A 363 -9.90 -17.40 9.77
N GLY A 364 -9.29 -18.11 10.71
CA GLY A 364 -8.26 -19.09 10.42
C GLY A 364 -7.36 -19.38 11.61
N HIS A 365 -6.19 -19.97 11.34
CA HIS A 365 -5.19 -20.17 12.39
C HIS A 365 -4.64 -18.82 12.85
N VAL A 366 -4.76 -18.53 14.14
CA VAL A 366 -4.21 -17.30 14.71
C VAL A 366 -2.74 -17.52 15.05
N LEU A 367 -1.86 -16.87 14.29
CA LEU A 367 -0.43 -16.83 14.58
C LEU A 367 -0.17 -15.72 15.61
N GLN A 368 0.29 -16.13 16.79
CA GLN A 368 0.56 -15.21 17.89
C GLN A 368 2.00 -14.71 17.85
N PRO A 369 2.29 -13.51 18.39
CA PRO A 369 3.67 -13.06 18.56
C PRO A 369 4.38 -13.96 19.57
N SER A 370 5.57 -14.45 19.21
CA SER A 370 6.30 -15.44 20.01
C SER A 370 7.80 -15.38 19.75
N THR A 371 8.60 -15.66 20.79
CA THR A 371 10.03 -15.92 20.66
C THR A 371 10.33 -17.37 20.24
N GLU A 372 9.30 -18.20 20.11
CA GLU A 372 9.40 -19.61 19.71
C GLU A 372 8.72 -19.86 18.36
N TRP A 373 9.26 -20.81 17.60
CA TRP A 373 8.66 -21.27 16.35
C TRP A 373 7.32 -21.95 16.59
N GLN A 374 6.32 -21.54 15.82
CA GLN A 374 4.97 -22.09 15.80
C GLN A 374 4.78 -23.00 14.59
N THR A 375 3.97 -24.03 14.77
CA THR A 375 3.63 -25.01 13.74
C THR A 375 2.19 -24.80 13.31
N VAL A 376 1.98 -24.53 12.02
CA VAL A 376 0.65 -24.51 11.41
C VAL A 376 0.53 -25.71 10.48
N THR A 377 -0.44 -26.57 10.76
CA THR A 377 -0.75 -27.75 9.96
C THR A 377 -2.21 -27.68 9.54
N LEU A 378 -2.46 -27.71 8.24
CA LEU A 378 -3.81 -27.67 7.66
C LEU A 378 -4.00 -28.82 6.67
N GLN A 379 -5.15 -29.47 6.69
CA GLN A 379 -5.50 -30.61 5.85
C GLN A 379 -6.91 -30.45 5.27
N ARG A 380 -7.05 -30.64 3.95
CA ARG A 380 -8.35 -30.61 3.29
C ARG A 380 -9.23 -31.77 3.80
N GLY A 381 -10.52 -31.50 3.98
CA GLY A 381 -11.49 -32.45 4.53
C GLY A 381 -11.42 -32.59 6.05
N VAL A 382 -10.46 -31.95 6.71
CA VAL A 382 -10.35 -31.83 8.17
C VAL A 382 -10.55 -30.37 8.57
N ASP A 383 -9.77 -29.47 7.98
CA ASP A 383 -9.86 -28.02 8.18
C ASP A 383 -10.82 -27.39 7.17
N PRO A 384 -11.49 -26.28 7.54
CA PRO A 384 -12.42 -25.62 6.64
C PRO A 384 -11.70 -25.06 5.41
N SER A 385 -12.44 -24.95 4.30
CA SER A 385 -11.98 -24.24 3.12
C SER A 385 -13.08 -23.34 2.56
N ILE A 386 -12.67 -22.22 1.96
CA ILE A 386 -13.57 -21.26 1.31
C ILE A 386 -12.97 -20.75 0.00
N GLY A 387 -13.79 -20.61 -1.04
CA GLY A 387 -13.36 -20.03 -2.31
C GLY A 387 -12.88 -18.58 -2.17
N TRP A 388 -11.69 -18.30 -2.67
CA TRP A 388 -11.16 -16.93 -2.78
C TRP A 388 -11.69 -16.24 -4.04
N ASN A 389 -11.60 -16.92 -5.20
CA ASN A 389 -12.10 -16.43 -6.48
C ASN A 389 -12.92 -17.51 -7.20
N GLY A 390 -14.15 -17.17 -7.60
CA GLY A 390 -15.11 -18.11 -8.22
C GLY A 390 -16.53 -17.96 -7.68
N VAL A 391 -17.50 -18.61 -8.32
CA VAL A 391 -18.91 -18.63 -7.91
C VAL A 391 -19.05 -19.48 -6.66
N VAL A 392 -19.09 -18.84 -5.49
CA VAL A 392 -19.24 -19.51 -4.18
C VAL A 392 -20.72 -19.78 -3.94
N THR A 393 -21.24 -20.94 -4.35
CA THR A 393 -22.61 -21.37 -4.00
C THR A 393 -22.67 -22.40 -2.87
N ASP A 394 -21.54 -22.80 -2.29
CA ASP A 394 -21.55 -23.67 -1.11
C ASP A 394 -20.35 -23.34 -0.19
N MET A 395 -20.63 -23.04 1.07
CA MET A 395 -19.64 -22.62 2.08
C MET A 395 -19.08 -23.80 2.88
N GLN A 396 -18.83 -24.94 2.24
CA GLN A 396 -18.17 -26.09 2.86
C GLN A 396 -17.57 -27.02 1.79
N ASP A 397 -16.23 -27.10 1.80
CA ASP A 397 -15.32 -27.94 0.99
C ASP A 397 -15.49 -27.89 -0.55
N SER A 398 -14.97 -26.80 -1.14
CA SER A 398 -15.02 -26.54 -2.59
C SER A 398 -13.70 -26.80 -3.34
N ILE A 399 -12.68 -27.38 -2.71
CA ILE A 399 -11.40 -27.70 -3.39
C ILE A 399 -11.49 -29.05 -4.11
N SER A 400 -11.59 -29.03 -5.43
CA SER A 400 -11.70 -30.26 -6.22
C SER A 400 -10.35 -30.97 -6.46
N GLY A 401 -10.42 -32.28 -6.75
CA GLY A 401 -9.26 -33.12 -7.08
C GLY A 401 -8.55 -33.71 -5.85
N ASP A 402 -7.39 -34.35 -6.04
CA ASP A 402 -6.52 -34.83 -4.93
C ASP A 402 -5.25 -33.99 -4.77
N TRP A 403 -5.01 -33.11 -5.73
CA TRP A 403 -3.80 -32.30 -5.82
C TRP A 403 -4.19 -30.83 -5.93
N GLY A 404 -3.36 -29.98 -5.36
CA GLY A 404 -3.45 -28.53 -5.46
C GLY A 404 -2.09 -27.93 -5.70
N ILE A 405 -2.07 -26.64 -5.97
CA ILE A 405 -0.88 -25.81 -5.95
C ILE A 405 -0.94 -24.95 -4.70
N LEU A 406 0.12 -24.92 -3.89
CA LEU A 406 0.29 -23.88 -2.88
C LEU A 406 0.57 -22.57 -3.63
N ASP A 407 -0.47 -21.80 -3.93
CA ASP A 407 -0.42 -20.57 -4.72
C ASP A 407 0.07 -19.38 -3.90
N ALA A 408 -0.27 -19.37 -2.61
CA ALA A 408 0.22 -18.38 -1.66
C ALA A 408 0.16 -18.87 -0.21
N ILE A 409 1.04 -18.33 0.62
CA ILE A 409 0.76 -18.24 2.07
C ILE A 409 0.04 -16.92 2.29
N THR A 410 -1.16 -16.98 2.88
CA THR A 410 -2.02 -15.80 3.06
C THR A 410 -2.04 -15.39 4.52
N PHE A 411 -1.79 -14.10 4.77
CA PHE A 411 -1.95 -13.46 6.06
C PHE A 411 -3.07 -12.43 5.99
N ALA A 412 -3.97 -12.41 6.96
CA ALA A 412 -4.92 -11.33 7.14
C ALA A 412 -4.71 -10.65 8.50
N ILE A 413 -5.12 -9.40 8.58
CA ILE A 413 -5.11 -8.66 9.84
C ILE A 413 -6.07 -9.33 10.84
N ASP A 414 -5.56 -9.67 12.02
CA ASP A 414 -6.36 -10.21 13.12
C ASP A 414 -6.71 -9.09 14.12
N ASP A 415 -5.71 -8.28 14.49
CA ASP A 415 -5.89 -7.11 15.35
C ASP A 415 -6.16 -5.85 14.51
N ALA A 416 -7.44 -5.55 14.30
CA ALA A 416 -7.92 -4.33 13.64
C ALA A 416 -7.67 -3.03 14.45
N THR A 417 -6.84 -3.06 15.49
CA THR A 417 -6.42 -1.88 16.25
C THR A 417 -4.95 -1.52 16.05
N ASP A 418 -4.19 -2.32 15.29
CA ASP A 418 -2.75 -2.15 15.13
C ASP A 418 -2.28 -2.46 13.70
N THR A 419 -1.53 -1.54 13.09
CA THR A 419 -1.00 -1.71 11.74
C THR A 419 0.34 -2.47 11.69
N GLY A 420 0.96 -2.76 12.84
CA GLY A 420 2.27 -3.40 12.93
C GLY A 420 3.39 -2.44 13.35
N PRO A 421 4.58 -2.44 12.70
CA PRO A 421 5.03 -3.32 11.61
C PRO A 421 5.03 -4.80 11.98
N TYR A 422 5.40 -5.68 11.03
CA TYR A 422 5.54 -7.12 11.19
C TYR A 422 6.93 -7.56 10.73
N ASP A 423 7.54 -8.47 11.50
CA ASP A 423 8.77 -9.19 11.17
C ASP A 423 8.52 -10.69 11.38
N LEU A 424 8.32 -11.39 10.28
CA LEU A 424 7.88 -12.77 10.23
C LEU A 424 8.95 -13.64 9.58
N TYR A 425 9.24 -14.79 10.17
CA TYR A 425 10.08 -15.81 9.57
C TYR A 425 9.25 -17.03 9.20
N ILE A 426 9.52 -17.60 8.04
CA ILE A 426 8.85 -18.77 7.48
C ILE A 426 9.91 -19.81 7.14
N ASP A 427 9.73 -21.04 7.60
CA ASP A 427 10.66 -22.13 7.37
C ASP A 427 9.91 -23.46 7.20
N THR A 428 10.60 -24.48 6.68
CA THR A 428 10.18 -25.88 6.59
C THR A 428 8.74 -26.04 6.10
N LEU A 429 8.56 -25.91 4.80
CA LEU A 429 7.30 -26.21 4.15
C LEU A 429 7.26 -27.71 3.81
N GLN A 430 6.27 -28.39 4.35
CA GLN A 430 6.13 -29.83 4.30
C GLN A 430 4.72 -30.23 3.87
N ASN A 431 4.60 -31.30 3.07
CA ASN A 431 3.32 -31.94 2.79
C ASN A 431 3.45 -33.45 3.02
N GLY A 432 2.64 -33.99 3.93
CA GLY A 432 2.84 -35.33 4.48
C GLY A 432 4.19 -35.41 5.19
N THR A 433 5.09 -36.30 4.75
CA THR A 433 6.48 -36.41 5.26
C THR A 433 7.52 -35.71 4.36
N THR A 434 7.10 -35.09 3.27
CA THR A 434 8.00 -34.49 2.28
C THR A 434 8.20 -33.01 2.58
N VAL A 435 9.41 -32.63 3.00
CA VAL A 435 9.84 -31.22 3.02
C VAL A 435 10.16 -30.82 1.58
N PHE A 436 9.47 -29.79 1.08
CA PHE A 436 9.65 -29.32 -0.28
C PHE A 436 10.33 -27.94 -0.35
N GLN A 437 10.36 -27.19 0.76
CA GLN A 437 11.16 -25.97 0.88
C GLN A 437 11.70 -25.79 2.31
N ASP A 438 13.01 -25.56 2.42
CA ASP A 438 13.73 -25.26 3.67
C ASP A 438 14.68 -24.04 3.54
N PHE A 439 14.72 -23.39 2.37
CA PHE A 439 15.53 -22.22 2.04
C PHE A 439 17.05 -22.40 2.13
N GLU A 440 17.55 -23.57 2.48
CA GLU A 440 18.99 -23.80 2.73
C GLU A 440 19.84 -23.67 1.46
N SER A 441 19.25 -24.01 0.31
CA SER A 441 19.90 -23.89 -1.00
C SER A 441 20.01 -22.45 -1.52
N ALA A 442 19.27 -21.52 -0.93
CA ALA A 442 19.19 -20.14 -1.41
C ALA A 442 20.27 -19.23 -0.78
N GLU A 443 20.64 -18.16 -1.47
CA GLU A 443 21.56 -17.16 -0.95
C GLU A 443 20.82 -16.18 -0.02
N VAL A 444 21.44 -15.82 1.12
CA VAL A 444 20.90 -14.82 2.05
C VAL A 444 20.76 -13.47 1.33
N GLY A 445 19.64 -12.77 1.56
CA GLY A 445 19.31 -11.50 0.92
C GLY A 445 18.64 -11.62 -0.44
N THR A 446 18.39 -12.84 -0.94
CA THR A 446 17.71 -13.08 -2.22
C THR A 446 16.25 -13.49 -2.03
N LEU A 447 15.41 -13.13 -2.99
CA LEU A 447 14.05 -13.64 -3.08
C LEU A 447 14.10 -15.13 -3.44
N ASN A 448 13.34 -15.96 -2.73
CA ASN A 448 13.17 -17.37 -3.06
C ASN A 448 11.72 -17.83 -2.82
N SER A 449 11.11 -18.41 -3.85
CA SER A 449 9.75 -19.01 -3.87
C SER A 449 8.57 -18.05 -3.63
N PHE A 450 8.74 -16.98 -2.86
CA PHE A 450 7.65 -16.10 -2.44
C PHE A 450 7.98 -14.64 -2.75
N TRP A 451 7.09 -13.99 -3.50
CA TRP A 451 7.19 -12.56 -3.77
C TRP A 451 7.01 -11.70 -2.52
N GLN A 452 7.44 -10.43 -2.60
CA GLN A 452 7.26 -9.45 -1.55
C GLN A 452 5.77 -9.20 -1.23
N PRO A 453 5.42 -8.77 0.00
CA PRO A 453 4.05 -8.61 0.46
C PRO A 453 3.10 -7.87 -0.48
N ASN A 454 3.54 -6.78 -1.13
CA ASN A 454 2.70 -6.00 -2.03
C ASN A 454 2.62 -6.54 -3.48
N PHE A 455 3.21 -7.70 -3.81
CA PHE A 455 3.24 -8.20 -5.18
C PHE A 455 1.85 -8.55 -5.71
N ALA A 456 1.04 -9.26 -4.91
CA ALA A 456 -0.32 -9.60 -5.30
C ALA A 456 -1.19 -8.34 -5.36
N GLY A 457 -1.99 -8.17 -6.42
CA GLY A 457 -2.78 -6.95 -6.64
C GLY A 457 -3.71 -6.58 -5.47
N GLN A 458 -4.22 -7.57 -4.73
CA GLN A 458 -5.07 -7.38 -3.55
C GLN A 458 -4.28 -6.94 -2.31
N SER A 459 -2.97 -7.15 -2.33
CA SER A 459 -2.06 -6.77 -1.24
C SER A 459 -1.42 -5.39 -1.46
N GLN A 460 -1.41 -4.88 -2.71
CA GLN A 460 -0.82 -3.57 -3.05
C GLN A 460 -1.37 -2.42 -2.20
N SER A 461 -2.69 -2.34 -2.04
CA SER A 461 -3.32 -1.31 -1.20
C SER A 461 -3.45 -1.71 0.26
N ALA A 462 -3.10 -2.95 0.62
CA ALA A 462 -3.25 -3.46 1.98
C ALA A 462 -2.05 -3.13 2.87
N VAL A 463 -0.85 -3.00 2.30
CA VAL A 463 0.39 -2.73 3.04
C VAL A 463 1.03 -1.42 2.59
N LEU A 464 1.92 -0.87 3.42
CA LEU A 464 2.80 0.24 3.03
C LEU A 464 3.87 -0.23 2.02
N ASP A 465 4.38 0.69 1.19
CA ASP A 465 5.48 0.41 0.25
C ASP A 465 6.81 0.08 0.95
N SER A 466 6.96 0.51 2.20
CA SER A 466 8.07 0.15 3.08
C SER A 466 7.55 0.01 4.52
N PRO A 467 7.97 -1.03 5.27
CA PRO A 467 8.77 -2.15 4.79
C PRO A 467 7.94 -3.05 3.86
N ASN A 468 8.59 -3.67 2.88
CA ASN A 468 7.93 -4.57 1.93
C ASN A 468 8.96 -5.54 1.33
N SER A 469 9.27 -6.59 2.09
CA SER A 469 10.33 -7.53 1.72
C SER A 469 9.94 -8.98 2.01
N SER A 470 10.41 -9.89 1.15
CA SER A 470 10.36 -11.34 1.31
C SER A 470 11.70 -11.90 0.81
N LEU A 471 12.66 -12.09 1.72
CA LEU A 471 14.04 -12.44 1.37
C LEU A 471 14.56 -13.53 2.31
N VAL A 472 15.41 -14.41 1.77
CA VAL A 472 16.10 -15.43 2.56
C VAL A 472 17.00 -14.75 3.58
N SER A 473 16.96 -15.20 4.82
CA SER A 473 17.67 -14.63 5.96
C SER A 473 18.44 -15.71 6.71
N GLY A 474 19.62 -15.35 7.22
CA GLY A 474 20.37 -16.16 8.19
C GLY A 474 20.12 -15.75 9.64
N ASN A 475 19.13 -14.87 9.90
CA ASN A 475 18.88 -14.33 11.24
C ASN A 475 18.27 -15.39 12.17
N ALA A 476 17.30 -16.16 11.67
CA ALA A 476 16.69 -17.28 12.37
C ALA A 476 16.41 -18.41 11.38
N ALA A 477 16.41 -19.63 11.90
CA ALA A 477 16.01 -20.83 11.18
C ALA A 477 15.35 -21.80 12.18
N PHE A 478 14.29 -22.47 11.76
CA PHE A 478 13.71 -23.59 12.48
C PHE A 478 14.60 -24.83 12.31
N SER A 479 15.04 -25.07 11.07
CA SER A 479 15.98 -26.14 10.71
C SER A 479 17.13 -25.56 9.89
N GLY A 480 18.35 -26.08 10.06
CA GLY A 480 19.48 -25.59 9.27
C GLY A 480 19.97 -24.21 9.71
N THR A 481 20.17 -23.30 8.76
CA THR A 481 20.80 -21.99 8.97
C THR A 481 20.06 -20.82 8.33
N LYS A 482 19.02 -21.08 7.52
CA LYS A 482 18.29 -20.06 6.77
C LYS A 482 16.78 -20.25 6.92
N SER A 483 16.06 -19.14 6.76
CA SER A 483 14.61 -19.13 6.59
C SER A 483 14.22 -17.97 5.68
N LEU A 484 12.95 -17.87 5.31
CA LEU A 484 12.44 -16.67 4.63
C LEU A 484 12.03 -15.63 5.67
N ARG A 485 12.58 -14.42 5.59
CA ARG A 485 12.15 -13.26 6.39
C ARG A 485 11.22 -12.37 5.56
N VAL A 486 10.07 -12.07 6.14
CA VAL A 486 9.01 -11.27 5.56
C VAL A 486 8.76 -10.06 6.43
N GLN A 487 8.80 -8.86 5.86
CA GLN A 487 8.58 -7.61 6.58
C GLN A 487 7.56 -6.75 5.84
N PHE A 488 6.54 -6.30 6.58
CA PHE A 488 5.53 -5.38 6.09
C PHE A 488 4.89 -4.58 7.22
N GLN A 489 4.08 -3.58 6.86
CA GLN A 489 3.17 -2.91 7.78
C GLN A 489 1.85 -2.70 7.04
N TRP A 490 0.71 -2.89 7.71
CA TRP A 490 -0.59 -2.61 7.10
C TRP A 490 -0.74 -1.12 6.80
N SER A 491 -1.41 -0.79 5.70
CA SER A 491 -1.73 0.58 5.31
C SER A 491 -2.90 1.17 6.12
N GLY A 492 -3.66 0.32 6.81
CA GLY A 492 -4.87 0.70 7.55
C GLY A 492 -5.33 -0.41 8.51
N LEU A 493 -6.47 -0.18 9.14
CA LEU A 493 -7.00 -1.01 10.24
C LEU A 493 -8.21 -1.88 9.84
N ASP A 494 -8.63 -1.83 8.57
CA ASP A 494 -9.81 -2.56 8.10
C ASP A 494 -9.61 -4.09 8.15
N ASN A 495 -10.63 -4.84 8.55
CA ASN A 495 -10.56 -6.31 8.64
C ASN A 495 -10.44 -7.04 7.28
N ASN A 496 -10.37 -6.31 6.16
CA ASN A 496 -10.19 -6.85 4.81
C ASN A 496 -8.74 -6.80 4.32
N LYS A 497 -7.78 -6.34 5.15
CA LYS A 497 -6.36 -6.28 4.77
C LYS A 497 -5.76 -7.68 4.65
N VAL A 498 -5.04 -7.91 3.54
CA VAL A 498 -4.49 -9.23 3.20
C VAL A 498 -3.12 -9.12 2.53
N VAL A 499 -2.18 -9.96 2.98
CA VAL A 499 -0.93 -10.26 2.29
C VAL A 499 -1.05 -11.64 1.68
N ARG A 500 -0.88 -11.75 0.36
CA ARG A 500 -0.72 -13.03 -0.34
C ARG A 500 0.72 -13.17 -0.79
N LEU A 501 1.54 -13.88 -0.03
CA LEU A 501 2.90 -14.24 -0.45
C LEU A 501 2.79 -15.28 -1.57
N SER A 502 2.81 -14.81 -2.80
CA SER A 502 2.52 -15.66 -3.96
C SER A 502 3.75 -16.44 -4.44
N THR A 503 3.52 -17.67 -4.88
CA THR A 503 4.51 -18.52 -5.57
C THR A 503 4.44 -18.43 -7.09
N LEU A 504 3.73 -17.44 -7.62
CA LEU A 504 3.51 -17.30 -9.06
C LEU A 504 4.78 -16.82 -9.76
N ASN A 505 5.50 -17.73 -10.40
CA ASN A 505 6.69 -17.45 -11.22
C ASN A 505 7.77 -16.57 -10.53
N PRO A 506 8.16 -16.85 -9.28
CA PRO A 506 9.27 -16.14 -8.65
C PRO A 506 10.57 -16.33 -9.44
N PRO A 507 11.49 -15.35 -9.43
CA PRO A 507 12.74 -15.43 -10.17
C PRO A 507 13.65 -16.57 -9.72
N ASN A 508 13.55 -16.99 -8.45
CA ASN A 508 14.30 -18.10 -7.89
C ASN A 508 13.42 -18.95 -6.97
N GLY A 509 13.80 -20.22 -6.78
CA GLY A 509 13.11 -21.14 -5.87
C GLY A 509 11.95 -21.87 -6.55
N LEU A 510 11.00 -22.32 -5.73
CA LEU A 510 9.85 -23.07 -6.20
C LEU A 510 8.86 -22.16 -6.92
N THR A 511 8.37 -22.63 -8.06
CA THR A 511 7.29 -21.99 -8.80
C THR A 511 6.06 -22.87 -8.72
N ASN A 512 4.96 -22.34 -8.19
CA ASN A 512 3.66 -23.02 -8.10
C ASN A 512 3.76 -24.48 -7.61
N PRO A 513 4.36 -24.74 -6.43
CA PRO A 513 4.63 -26.10 -5.99
C PRO A 513 3.35 -26.88 -5.74
N GLN A 514 3.30 -28.09 -6.28
CA GLN A 514 2.21 -29.03 -6.07
C GLN A 514 2.20 -29.59 -4.65
N VAL A 515 1.01 -29.79 -4.10
CA VAL A 515 0.75 -30.43 -2.82
C VAL A 515 -0.33 -31.51 -3.01
N ASN A 516 -0.12 -32.66 -2.38
CA ASN A 516 -1.13 -33.71 -2.24
C ASN A 516 -2.08 -33.32 -1.10
N LEU A 517 -3.33 -33.07 -1.43
CA LEU A 517 -4.34 -32.58 -0.51
C LEU A 517 -4.97 -33.68 0.35
N ASN A 518 -4.60 -34.95 0.11
CA ASN A 518 -4.89 -36.05 1.03
C ASN A 518 -3.90 -36.12 2.21
N GLU A 519 -2.81 -35.36 2.13
CA GLU A 519 -1.80 -35.24 3.18
C GLU A 519 -1.85 -33.84 3.81
N PRO A 520 -1.53 -33.70 5.11
CA PRO A 520 -1.47 -32.39 5.75
C PRO A 520 -0.37 -31.52 5.15
N ILE A 521 -0.62 -30.21 5.00
CA ILE A 521 0.37 -29.19 4.68
C ILE A 521 0.80 -28.55 5.99
N THR A 522 2.11 -28.53 6.25
CA THR A 522 2.70 -28.06 7.50
C THR A 522 3.78 -27.02 7.22
N ILE A 523 3.72 -25.87 7.90
CA ILE A 523 4.68 -24.78 7.76
C ILE A 523 5.11 -24.29 9.15
N ARG A 524 6.37 -23.88 9.29
CA ARG A 524 6.90 -23.28 10.53
C ARG A 524 6.92 -21.76 10.38
N PHE A 525 6.42 -21.08 11.41
CA PHE A 525 6.36 -19.64 11.49
C PHE A 525 7.01 -19.14 12.76
N LEU A 526 7.72 -18.03 12.69
CA LEU A 526 8.14 -17.27 13.85
C LEU A 526 7.73 -15.82 13.62
N LEU A 527 6.67 -15.40 14.30
CA LEU A 527 6.25 -14.01 14.37
C LEU A 527 6.94 -13.38 15.58
N LEU A 528 8.10 -12.78 15.37
CA LEU A 528 8.94 -12.30 16.48
C LEU A 528 8.38 -10.99 17.04
N PRO A 529 8.13 -10.83 18.35
CA PRO A 529 7.79 -9.52 18.91
C PRO A 529 8.95 -8.53 18.69
N VAL A 530 8.64 -7.28 18.41
CA VAL A 530 9.69 -6.26 18.16
C VAL A 530 10.56 -6.06 19.38
N GLY A 531 11.88 -6.02 19.16
CA GLY A 531 12.87 -5.79 20.20
C GLY A 531 13.25 -7.05 20.99
N GLU A 532 12.56 -8.17 20.76
CA GLU A 532 12.93 -9.45 21.37
C GLU A 532 14.10 -10.12 20.63
N THR A 533 14.80 -10.99 21.35
CA THR A 533 15.89 -11.78 20.77
C THR A 533 15.33 -12.94 19.95
N LEU A 534 15.92 -13.17 18.77
CA LEU A 534 15.61 -14.32 17.94
C LEU A 534 15.83 -15.63 18.73
N PRO A 535 15.00 -16.67 18.52
CA PRO A 535 15.26 -17.97 19.10
C PRO A 535 16.65 -18.48 18.67
N PRO A 536 17.37 -19.18 19.57
CA PRO A 536 18.60 -19.86 19.18
C PRO A 536 18.30 -20.83 18.03
N THR A 537 19.23 -20.92 17.06
CA THR A 537 19.11 -21.87 15.96
C THR A 537 18.98 -23.28 16.51
N THR A 538 17.95 -24.00 16.10
CA THR A 538 17.78 -25.40 16.50
C THR A 538 18.98 -26.19 15.96
N PRO A 539 19.72 -26.91 16.82
CA PRO A 539 20.89 -27.63 16.35
C PRO A 539 20.49 -28.82 15.48
N THR A 540 21.05 -28.91 14.27
CA THR A 540 20.88 -30.10 13.42
C THR A 540 21.94 -31.14 13.78
N LEU A 541 21.48 -32.33 14.19
CA LEU A 541 22.34 -33.51 14.35
C LEU A 541 22.30 -34.33 13.06
N SER A 542 23.37 -34.26 12.28
CA SER A 542 23.57 -35.06 11.07
C SER A 542 24.35 -36.33 11.37
N HIS A 543 24.20 -37.35 10.54
CA HIS A 543 25.04 -38.54 10.62
C HIS A 543 25.45 -39.06 9.24
N SER A 544 26.62 -39.71 9.18
CA SER A 544 27.07 -40.49 8.03
C SER A 544 27.53 -41.86 8.47
N VAL A 545 27.26 -42.90 7.66
CA VAL A 545 27.67 -44.27 7.95
C VAL A 545 28.81 -44.68 7.02
N ASN A 546 29.91 -45.17 7.59
CA ASN A 546 31.03 -45.74 6.83
C ASN A 546 31.44 -47.09 7.44
N GLY A 547 31.10 -48.19 6.75
CA GLY A 547 31.31 -49.53 7.27
C GLY A 547 30.57 -49.74 8.60
N ASN A 548 31.33 -50.02 9.67
CA ASN A 548 30.78 -50.27 11.00
C ASN A 548 30.74 -49.03 11.90
N GLU A 549 30.80 -47.84 11.32
CA GLU A 549 30.87 -46.58 12.08
C GLU A 549 29.82 -45.58 11.62
N ILE A 550 29.19 -44.92 12.60
CA ILE A 550 28.31 -43.77 12.42
C ILE A 550 29.07 -42.55 12.93
N THR A 551 29.29 -41.56 12.08
CA THR A 551 29.84 -40.26 12.47
C THR A 551 28.70 -39.27 12.63
N PHE A 552 28.56 -38.68 13.80
CA PHE A 552 27.63 -37.59 14.10
C PHE A 552 28.31 -36.23 13.94
N THR A 553 27.66 -35.34 13.20
CA THR A 553 28.13 -33.96 12.96
C THR A 553 27.04 -32.97 13.30
N TRP A 554 27.43 -31.83 13.87
CA TRP A 554 26.55 -30.71 14.19
C TRP A 554 27.31 -29.38 14.08
N THR A 555 26.55 -28.29 14.01
CA THR A 555 27.08 -26.92 13.97
C THR A 555 26.70 -26.18 15.26
N GLY A 556 27.58 -25.28 15.72
CA GLY A 556 27.39 -24.51 16.96
C GLY A 556 27.97 -25.16 18.23
N ALA A 557 27.84 -24.45 19.36
CA ALA A 557 28.33 -24.88 20.68
C ALA A 557 27.26 -25.72 21.40
N PHE A 558 27.21 -27.01 21.07
CA PHE A 558 26.27 -27.97 21.64
C PHE A 558 26.99 -29.23 22.11
N ASP A 559 26.46 -29.83 23.18
CA ASP A 559 26.92 -31.12 23.69
C ASP A 559 26.06 -32.25 23.13
N LEU A 560 26.71 -33.28 22.59
CA LEU A 560 26.05 -34.53 22.21
C LEU A 560 25.78 -35.36 23.47
N GLN A 561 24.56 -35.83 23.63
CA GLN A 561 24.18 -36.78 24.69
C GLN A 561 23.71 -38.11 24.11
N GLU A 562 23.93 -39.19 24.85
CA GLU A 562 23.36 -40.50 24.56
C GLU A 562 22.44 -41.01 25.68
N ALA A 563 21.50 -41.88 25.32
CA ALA A 563 20.65 -42.62 26.25
C ALA A 563 20.30 -44.01 25.72
N SER A 564 19.99 -44.95 26.61
CA SER A 564 19.50 -46.30 26.24
C SER A 564 18.00 -46.35 25.94
N SER A 565 17.27 -45.26 26.22
CA SER A 565 15.83 -45.08 25.95
C SER A 565 15.54 -43.60 25.76
N VAL A 566 14.57 -43.25 24.91
CA VAL A 566 14.10 -41.86 24.72
C VAL A 566 13.57 -41.21 26.00
N THR A 567 13.03 -42.00 26.93
CA THR A 567 12.51 -41.54 28.23
C THR A 567 13.51 -41.73 29.39
N GLY A 568 14.70 -42.24 29.11
CA GLY A 568 15.72 -42.56 30.11
C GLY A 568 16.59 -41.37 30.51
N SER A 569 17.56 -41.64 31.39
CA SER A 569 18.61 -40.67 31.72
C SER A 569 19.56 -40.47 30.53
N TRP A 570 19.87 -39.21 30.26
CA TRP A 570 20.79 -38.81 29.20
C TRP A 570 22.15 -38.46 29.80
N THR A 571 23.22 -38.88 29.14
CA THR A 571 24.60 -38.60 29.54
C THR A 571 25.35 -37.89 28.43
N SER A 572 26.02 -36.79 28.76
CA SER A 572 26.88 -36.08 27.80
C SER A 572 28.06 -36.95 27.38
N ILE A 573 28.33 -36.93 26.08
CA ILE A 573 29.46 -37.60 25.45
C ILE A 573 30.55 -36.54 25.28
N SER A 574 31.74 -36.81 25.80
CA SER A 574 32.89 -35.91 25.61
C SER A 574 33.32 -35.92 24.13
N GLY A 575 33.13 -34.81 23.42
CA GLY A 575 33.59 -34.67 22.03
C GLY A 575 33.11 -33.38 21.37
N THR A 576 33.84 -32.94 20.34
CA THR A 576 33.39 -31.91 19.40
C THR A 576 32.64 -32.57 18.23
N SER A 577 31.98 -31.75 17.39
CA SER A 577 31.37 -32.22 16.14
C SER A 577 32.30 -33.14 15.34
N GLY A 578 31.75 -34.23 14.79
CA GLY A 578 32.51 -35.34 14.21
C GLY A 578 32.65 -36.57 15.13
N HIS A 579 31.76 -36.73 16.12
CA HIS A 579 31.81 -37.83 17.06
C HIS A 579 31.45 -39.17 16.41
N GLN A 580 32.23 -40.22 16.65
CA GLN A 580 32.09 -41.51 16.00
C GLN A 580 31.62 -42.59 16.97
N VAL A 581 30.61 -43.36 16.56
CA VAL A 581 30.12 -44.53 17.30
C VAL A 581 30.10 -45.76 16.39
N GLN A 582 30.27 -46.95 16.97
CA GLN A 582 30.20 -48.20 16.22
C GLN A 582 28.74 -48.59 15.97
N THR A 583 28.45 -49.19 14.80
CA THR A 583 27.12 -49.74 14.45
C THR A 583 26.82 -51.06 15.15
N THR A 584 27.76 -51.57 15.95
CA THR A 584 27.62 -52.81 16.72
C THR A 584 27.36 -52.50 18.19
N GLY A 585 26.47 -53.27 18.84
CA GLY A 585 26.14 -53.11 20.25
C GLY A 585 24.64 -52.88 20.49
N THR A 586 24.31 -52.44 21.70
CA THR A 586 22.93 -52.10 22.09
C THR A 586 22.51 -50.78 21.46
N ALA A 587 21.27 -50.72 20.97
CA ALA A 587 20.71 -49.49 20.42
C ALA A 587 20.77 -48.34 21.44
N LYS A 588 21.15 -47.16 20.96
CA LYS A 588 21.18 -45.92 21.73
C LYS A 588 20.46 -44.81 20.97
N PHE A 589 20.03 -43.82 21.72
CA PHE A 589 19.45 -42.57 21.23
C PHE A 589 20.45 -41.45 21.44
N TYR A 590 20.48 -40.49 20.51
CA TYR A 590 21.39 -39.35 20.54
C TYR A 590 20.60 -38.05 20.41
N ARG A 591 21.04 -36.99 21.11
CA ARG A 591 20.48 -35.63 21.00
C ARG A 591 21.54 -34.58 21.23
N LEU A 592 21.27 -33.34 20.82
CA LEU A 592 22.08 -32.18 21.15
C LEU A 592 21.42 -31.38 22.27
N ILE A 593 22.23 -30.83 23.17
CA ILE A 593 21.82 -29.84 24.16
C ILE A 593 22.70 -28.60 24.05
N SER A 594 22.16 -27.41 24.31
CA SER A 594 22.96 -26.19 24.40
C SER A 594 23.94 -26.30 25.57
N GLN A 595 25.18 -25.80 25.38
CA GLN A 595 26.14 -25.62 26.47
C GLN A 595 25.70 -24.54 27.46
#